data_AF-A0A8T2VMF7-F1
#
_entry.id   AF-A0A8T2VMF7-F1
#
_cell.length_a   1.000
_cell.length_b   1.000
_cell.length_c   1.000
_cell.angle_alpha   90.00
_cell.angle_beta   90.00
_cell.angle_gamma   90.00
#
_symmetry.space_group_name_H-M   'P 1'
#
loop_
_entity.id
_entity.type
_entity.pdbx_description
1 polymer ?
#
loop_
_entity_poly.entity_id
_entity_poly.type
_entity_poly.pdbx_seq_one_letter_code
_entity_poly.pdbx_strand_id
1 'polypeptide(L)'
;MEEHGRERPSPSPPIEIDDHEEFEVEHVLDSRISRGRLAYLIHWKGYDINDPTWEPIENLQRAPIKVQEFHKRNPMKPGLENMTAPRGTRRLRGR
;
A
#
# COMPACT_ATOMS: atom_id res chain seq x y z
N MET A 1 -19.44 33.93 -5.93
CA MET A 1 -18.13 33.35 -6.31
C MET A 1 -18.04 32.05 -5.56
N GLU A 2 -18.58 31.00 -6.16
CA GLU A 2 -18.59 29.65 -5.59
C GLU A 2 -17.48 28.89 -6.29
N GLU A 3 -16.25 29.10 -5.82
CA GLU A 3 -15.09 28.31 -6.21
C GLU A 3 -14.95 27.11 -5.27
N HIS A 4 -15.86 26.14 -5.38
CA HIS A 4 -15.64 24.81 -4.80
C HIS A 4 -14.90 23.97 -5.86
N GLY A 5 -13.58 24.11 -5.86
CA GLY A 5 -12.69 23.40 -6.77
C GLY A 5 -12.82 21.89 -6.61
N ARG A 6 -12.91 21.18 -7.75
CA ARG A 6 -12.81 19.72 -7.90
C ARG A 6 -13.44 18.95 -6.74
N GLU A 7 -14.76 18.77 -6.80
CA GLU A 7 -15.41 17.71 -6.04
C GLU A 7 -14.79 16.38 -6.47
N ARG A 8 -13.82 15.90 -5.68
CA ARG A 8 -13.33 14.53 -5.74
C ARG A 8 -14.58 13.66 -5.57
N PRO A 9 -14.76 12.57 -6.34
CA PRO A 9 -15.83 11.63 -6.02
C PRO A 9 -15.65 11.25 -4.56
N SER A 10 -16.65 11.58 -3.75
CA SER A 10 -16.63 11.32 -2.32
C SER A 10 -16.44 9.81 -2.18
N PRO A 11 -15.30 9.35 -1.67
CA PRO A 11 -15.14 7.94 -1.39
C PRO A 11 -16.22 7.53 -0.41
N SER A 12 -16.63 6.25 -0.45
CA SER A 12 -17.51 5.66 0.54
C SER A 12 -17.12 6.17 1.93
N PRO A 13 -18.09 6.58 2.78
CA PRO A 13 -17.78 7.17 4.07
C PRO A 13 -16.77 6.27 4.80
N PRO A 14 -15.63 6.82 5.28
CA PRO A 14 -14.68 6.04 6.03
C PRO A 14 -15.41 5.37 7.19
N ILE A 15 -15.13 4.09 7.39
CA ILE A 15 -15.71 3.40 8.54
C ILE A 15 -14.92 3.93 9.75
N GLU A 16 -15.58 4.73 10.59
CA GLU A 16 -14.99 5.24 11.83
C GLU A 16 -14.87 4.08 12.82
N ILE A 17 -13.70 3.44 12.86
CA ILE A 17 -13.37 2.42 13.86
C ILE A 17 -12.30 3.00 14.76
N ASP A 18 -12.65 3.29 16.02
CA ASP A 18 -11.71 3.77 17.04
C ASP A 18 -11.01 5.09 16.67
N ASP A 19 -11.77 6.10 16.20
CA ASP A 19 -11.26 7.44 15.80
C ASP A 19 -10.28 7.43 14.59
N HIS A 20 -10.10 6.28 13.94
CA HIS A 20 -9.24 6.11 12.76
C HIS A 20 -10.07 5.80 11.51
N GLU A 21 -9.87 6.61 10.45
CA GLU A 21 -10.51 6.43 9.15
C GLU A 21 -9.95 5.20 8.42
N GLU A 22 -10.79 4.19 8.19
CA GLU A 22 -10.43 3.01 7.41
C GLU A 22 -11.06 3.02 6.03
N PHE A 23 -10.23 2.81 5.01
CA PHE A 23 -10.66 2.73 3.62
C PHE A 23 -10.40 1.33 3.07
N GLU A 24 -11.31 0.84 2.22
CA GLU A 24 -11.16 -0.48 1.61
C GLU A 24 -10.05 -0.47 0.55
N VAL A 25 -9.03 -1.31 0.72
CA VAL A 25 -7.95 -1.50 -0.23
C VAL A 25 -8.45 -2.30 -1.43
N GLU A 26 -8.44 -1.71 -2.62
CA GLU A 26 -8.75 -2.43 -3.86
C GLU A 26 -7.57 -3.29 -4.27
N HIS A 27 -6.42 -2.66 -4.53
CA HIS A 27 -5.20 -3.32 -4.99
C HIS A 27 -3.93 -2.67 -4.42
N VAL A 28 -2.89 -3.48 -4.24
CA VAL A 28 -1.53 -3.00 -3.95
C VAL A 28 -0.78 -2.92 -5.27
N LEU A 29 -0.36 -1.71 -5.64
CA LEU A 29 0.31 -1.44 -6.92
C LEU A 29 1.83 -1.63 -6.83
N ASP A 30 2.45 -1.19 -5.72
CA ASP A 30 3.89 -1.27 -5.52
C ASP A 30 4.23 -1.33 -4.02
N SER A 31 5.49 -1.63 -3.70
CA SER A 31 6.06 -1.57 -2.36
C SER A 31 7.49 -1.04 -2.41
N ARG A 32 7.85 -0.20 -1.44
CA ARG A 32 9.19 0.36 -1.32
C ARG A 32 9.61 0.49 0.14
N ILE A 33 10.92 0.53 0.36
CA ILE A 33 11.48 0.91 1.66
C ILE A 33 11.85 2.39 1.59
N SER A 34 11.19 3.22 2.40
CA SER A 34 11.50 4.64 2.56
C SER A 34 11.95 4.91 3.99
N ARG A 35 13.15 5.47 4.16
CA ARG A 35 13.75 5.76 5.49
C ARG A 35 13.74 4.55 6.44
N GLY A 36 13.97 3.35 5.90
CA GLY A 36 13.98 2.11 6.67
C GLY A 36 12.59 1.55 7.03
N ARG A 37 11.51 2.21 6.60
CA ARG A 37 10.13 1.74 6.79
C ARG A 37 9.55 1.25 5.48
N LEU A 38 8.81 0.15 5.55
CA LEU A 38 8.12 -0.42 4.40
C LEU A 38 6.80 0.31 4.17
N ALA A 39 6.60 0.76 2.93
CA ALA A 39 5.38 1.41 2.47
C ALA A 39 4.90 0.75 1.18
N TYR A 40 3.58 0.76 0.99
CA TYR A 40 2.90 0.20 -0.16
C TYR A 40 2.12 1.28 -0.87
N LEU A 41 2.11 1.22 -2.19
CA LEU A 41 1.27 2.06 -3.02
C LEU A 41 -0.10 1.40 -3.14
N ILE A 42 -1.10 2.04 -2.55
CA ILE A 42 -2.47 1.51 -2.42
C ILE A 42 -3.37 2.18 -3.44
N HIS A 43 -4.07 1.36 -4.20
CA HIS A 43 -5.24 1.78 -4.95
C HIS A 43 -6.47 1.51 -4.10
N TRP A 44 -7.19 2.58 -3.77
CA TRP A 44 -8.34 2.56 -2.89
C TRP A 44 -9.62 2.25 -3.69
N LYS A 45 -10.50 1.45 -3.11
CA LYS A 45 -11.76 1.09 -3.76
C LYS A 45 -12.67 2.30 -3.85
N GLY A 46 -13.19 2.54 -5.05
CA GLY A 46 -14.04 3.72 -5.32
C GLY A 46 -13.26 5.01 -5.56
N TYR A 47 -11.92 4.96 -5.60
CA TYR A 47 -11.08 6.07 -6.03
C TYR A 47 -10.50 5.84 -7.41
N ASP A 48 -10.15 6.94 -8.07
CA ASP A 48 -9.52 6.91 -9.38
C ASP A 48 -8.12 6.27 -9.30
N ILE A 49 -7.76 5.49 -10.33
CA ILE A 49 -6.45 4.83 -10.43
C ILE A 49 -5.29 5.82 -10.47
N ASN A 50 -5.55 7.09 -10.80
CA ASN A 50 -4.55 8.14 -10.82
C ASN A 50 -4.27 8.75 -9.43
N ASP A 51 -4.99 8.35 -8.38
CA ASP A 51 -4.79 8.83 -7.00
C ASP A 51 -4.38 7.71 -6.01
N PRO A 52 -3.31 6.93 -6.28
CA PRO A 52 -2.83 5.95 -5.33
C PRO A 52 -1.93 6.62 -4.27
N THR A 53 -2.07 6.21 -3.00
CA THR A 53 -1.28 6.77 -1.89
C THR A 53 -0.27 5.77 -1.35
N TRP A 54 0.82 6.29 -0.76
CA TRP A 54 1.85 5.46 -0.12
C TRP A 54 1.54 5.26 1.35
N GLU A 55 0.99 4.11 1.70
CA GLU A 55 0.64 3.75 3.07
C GLU A 55 1.76 2.93 3.74
N PRO A 56 2.12 3.21 5.00
CA PRO A 56 3.03 2.37 5.75
C PRO A 56 2.42 0.98 5.98
N ILE A 57 3.27 -0.05 6.13
CA ILE A 57 2.81 -1.40 6.49
C ILE A 57 1.95 -1.42 7.77
N GLU A 58 2.18 -0.47 8.68
CA GLU A 58 1.42 -0.28 9.91
C GLU A 58 -0.07 -0.03 9.64
N ASN A 59 -0.42 0.65 8.54
CA ASN A 59 -1.80 0.91 8.13
C ASN A 59 -2.45 -0.29 7.43
N LEU A 60 -1.64 -1.24 6.92
CA LEU A 60 -2.11 -2.40 6.16
C LEU A 60 -2.23 -3.67 7.02
N GLN A 61 -2.08 -3.54 8.34
CA GLN A 61 -2.27 -4.65 9.27
C GLN A 61 -3.66 -5.30 9.16
N ARG A 62 -4.67 -4.51 8.73
CA ARG A 62 -6.04 -4.98 8.51
C ARG A 62 -6.31 -5.50 7.08
N ALA A 63 -5.31 -5.42 6.18
CA ALA A 63 -5.40 -5.93 4.81
C ALA A 63 -4.26 -6.91 4.45
N PRO A 64 -3.94 -7.92 5.29
CA PRO A 64 -2.80 -8.82 5.05
C PRO A 64 -2.95 -9.63 3.77
N ILE A 65 -4.19 -9.98 3.39
CA ILE A 65 -4.49 -10.75 2.17
C ILE A 65 -4.04 -9.99 0.92
N LYS A 66 -4.29 -8.67 0.87
CA LYS A 66 -3.93 -7.82 -0.28
C LYS A 66 -2.42 -7.70 -0.43
N VAL A 67 -1.70 -7.54 0.68
CA VAL A 67 -0.24 -7.50 0.71
C VAL A 67 0.36 -8.85 0.26
N GLN A 68 -0.18 -9.97 0.75
CA GLN A 68 0.27 -11.30 0.34
C GLN A 68 0.05 -11.56 -1.15
N GLU A 69 -1.10 -11.19 -1.70
CA GLU A 69 -1.37 -11.33 -3.13
C GLU A 69 -0.36 -10.57 -3.98
N PHE A 70 0.01 -9.36 -3.56
CA PHE A 70 1.03 -8.56 -4.21
C PHE A 70 2.40 -9.24 -4.21
N HIS A 71 2.86 -9.78 -3.07
CA HIS A 71 4.16 -10.47 -2.98
C HIS A 71 4.18 -11.81 -3.70
N LYS A 72 3.06 -12.51 -3.79
CA LYS A 72 2.94 -13.71 -4.64
C LYS A 72 3.25 -13.41 -6.10
N ARG A 73 2.80 -12.26 -6.60
CA ARG A 73 3.05 -11.79 -7.97
C ARG A 73 4.42 -11.10 -8.10
N ASN A 74 4.90 -10.49 -7.01
CA ASN A 74 6.12 -9.70 -6.98
C ASN A 74 7.08 -10.18 -5.87
N PRO A 75 7.64 -11.39 -5.95
CA PRO A 75 8.47 -11.95 -4.87
C PRO A 75 9.78 -11.18 -4.64
N MET A 76 10.22 -10.39 -5.63
CA MET A 76 11.42 -9.55 -5.56
C MET A 76 11.19 -8.19 -4.91
N LYS A 77 9.93 -7.79 -4.68
CA LYS A 77 9.59 -6.51 -4.09
C LYS A 77 9.75 -6.58 -2.55
N PRO A 78 10.05 -5.45 -1.89
CA PRO A 78 10.24 -5.45 -0.45
C PRO A 78 8.93 -5.77 0.27
N GLY A 79 8.94 -6.85 1.05
CA GLY A 79 7.81 -7.32 1.85
C GLY A 79 8.15 -7.40 3.33
N LEU A 80 7.14 -7.51 4.19
CA LEU A 80 7.33 -7.76 5.63
C LEU A 80 8.20 -9.01 5.87
N GLU A 81 7.98 -10.02 5.03
CA GLU A 81 8.72 -11.30 5.00
C GLU A 81 10.19 -11.10 4.56
N ASN A 82 10.44 -10.20 3.60
CA ASN A 82 11.80 -9.87 3.15
C ASN A 82 12.57 -8.96 4.12
N MET A 83 11.90 -8.25 5.04
CA MET A 83 12.56 -7.46 6.09
C MET A 83 13.05 -8.31 7.27
N THR A 84 12.39 -9.45 7.54
CA THR A 84 12.79 -10.37 8.62
C THR A 84 13.94 -11.29 8.21
N ALA A 85 14.15 -11.48 6.90
CA ALA A 85 15.32 -12.18 6.41
C ALA A 85 16.58 -11.32 6.62
N PRO A 86 17.65 -11.85 7.27
CA PRO A 86 18.89 -11.11 7.38
C PRO A 86 19.37 -10.72 5.97
N ARG A 87 19.85 -9.47 5.84
CA ARG A 87 20.24 -8.77 4.59
C ARG A 87 21.39 -9.48 3.85
N GLY A 88 21.13 -10.68 3.34
CA GLY A 88 22.16 -11.63 3.00
C GLY A 88 21.72 -12.61 1.92
N THR A 89 21.10 -12.15 0.82
CA THR A 89 21.26 -12.85 -0.45
C THR A 89 21.45 -11.85 -1.58
N ARG A 90 22.70 -11.39 -1.71
CA ARG A 90 23.26 -11.00 -3.00
C ARG A 90 23.15 -12.23 -3.92
N ARG A 91 22.08 -12.34 -4.70
CA ARG A 91 22.02 -13.29 -5.82
C ARG A 91 23.10 -12.84 -6.80
N LEU A 92 24.16 -13.65 -6.86
CA LEU A 92 25.25 -13.54 -7.82
C LEU A 92 24.63 -13.50 -9.23
N ARG A 93 24.88 -12.41 -9.97
CA ARG A 93 24.77 -12.47 -11.43
C ARG A 93 25.90 -13.39 -11.90
N GLY A 94 25.51 -14.57 -12.39
CA GLY A 94 26.41 -15.50 -13.07
C GLY A 94 26.91 -14.92 -14.39
N ARG A 95 28.12 -15.36 -14.75
CA ARG A 95 28.95 -14.98 -15.89
C ARG A 95 28.24 -14.89 -17.23
#